data_AF-A0A1B4V049-F1
#
_entry.id   AF-A0A1B4V049-F1
#
_cell.length_a   1.000
_cell.length_b   1.000
_cell.length_c   1.000
_cell.angle_alpha   90.00
_cell.angle_beta   90.00
_cell.angle_gamma   90.00
#
_symmetry.space_group_name_H-M   'P 1'
#
loop_
_entity.id
_entity.type
_entity.pdbx_description
1 polymer ?
#
loop_
_entity_poly.entity_id
_entity_poly.type
_entity_poly.pdbx_seq_one_letter_code
_entity_poly.pdbx_strand_id
1 'polypeptide(L)' 'MTRNPEKIDPIERKLDSILSVLQDLLILQGAKAGIKRDDLRRIVSVDTNRVSRVMKHVRRAKNEVE' A
#
# COMPACT_ATOMS: atom_id res chain seq x y z
N MET A 1 20.75 11.44 -6.98
CA MET A 1 20.14 11.77 -8.29
C MET A 1 18.69 12.15 -8.06
N THR A 2 18.38 13.45 -8.03
CA THR A 2 17.00 13.95 -7.95
C THR A 2 16.38 13.87 -9.34
N ARG A 3 15.32 13.06 -9.51
CA ARG A 3 14.61 12.91 -10.80
C ARG A 3 13.90 14.23 -11.13
N ASN A 4 14.11 14.74 -12.34
CA ASN A 4 13.39 15.90 -12.86
C ASN A 4 11.93 15.51 -13.16
N PRO A 5 10.92 16.09 -12.48
CA PRO A 5 9.52 15.67 -12.59
C PRO A 5 8.91 15.82 -14.00
N GLU A 6 9.52 16.63 -14.87
CA GLU A 6 9.02 16.89 -16.23
C GLU A 6 9.38 15.80 -17.26
N LYS A 7 10.22 14.82 -16.90
CA LYS A 7 10.68 13.74 -17.81
C LYS A 7 10.38 12.33 -17.30
N ILE A 8 9.32 12.15 -16.52
CA ILE A 8 8.90 10.79 -16.12
C ILE A 8 8.13 10.18 -17.30
N ASP A 9 8.67 9.09 -17.84
CA ASP A 9 8.08 8.33 -18.95
C ASP A 9 6.62 7.93 -18.63
N PRO A 10 5.66 8.12 -19.55
CA PRO A 10 4.27 7.70 -19.36
C PRO A 10 4.11 6.22 -18.94
N ILE A 11 4.99 5.34 -19.42
CA ILE A 11 5.01 3.91 -19.07
C ILE A 11 5.46 3.75 -17.62
N GLU A 12 6.53 4.44 -17.20
CA GLU A 12 6.99 4.41 -15.80
C GLU A 12 5.88 4.87 -14.85
N ARG A 13 5.16 5.96 -15.17
CA ARG A 13 4.01 6.42 -14.36
C ARG A 13 2.91 5.36 -14.26
N LYS A 14 2.64 4.65 -15.35
CA LYS A 14 1.64 3.58 -15.38
C LYS A 14 2.08 2.39 -14.53
N LEU A 15 3.35 2.00 -14.61
CA LEU A 15 3.92 0.93 -13.79
C LEU A 15 3.92 1.28 -12.31
N ASP A 16 4.29 2.51 -11.94
CA ASP A 16 4.23 3.01 -10.56
C ASP A 16 2.79 2.97 -10.02
N SER A 17 1.82 3.32 -10.87
CA SER A 17 0.39 3.24 -10.50
C SER A 17 -0.08 1.81 -10.25
N ILE A 18 0.31 0.86 -11.12
CA ILE A 18 -0.01 -0.56 -10.97
C ILE A 18 0.67 -1.13 -9.72
N LEU A 19 1.96 -0.84 -9.52
CA LEU A 19 2.71 -1.25 -8.35
C LEU A 19 2.02 -0.73 -7.08
N SER A 20 1.57 0.52 -7.10
CA SER A 20 0.83 1.10 -5.98
C SER A 20 -0.43 0.28 -5.66
N VAL A 21 -1.26 -0.06 -6.64
CA VAL A 21 -2.45 -0.90 -6.41
C VAL A 21 -2.10 -2.27 -5.84
N LEU A 22 -1.06 -2.93 -6.37
CA LEU A 22 -0.62 -4.25 -5.90
C LEU A 22 -0.13 -4.22 -4.45
N GLN A 23 0.62 -3.17 -4.09
CA GLN A 23 1.08 -2.95 -2.72
C GLN A 23 -0.10 -2.80 -1.74
N ASP A 24 -1.13 -2.03 -2.12
CA ASP A 24 -2.32 -1.85 -1.28
C ASP A 24 -3.10 -3.16 -1.12
N LEU A 25 -3.24 -3.95 -2.18
CA LEU A 25 -3.86 -5.27 -2.12
C LEU A 25 -3.12 -6.22 -1.17
N LEU A 26 -1.79 -6.23 -1.22
CA LEU A 26 -0.98 -7.05 -0.33
C LEU A 26 -1.12 -6.62 1.13
N ILE A 27 -1.17 -5.31 1.39
CA ILE A 27 -1.44 -4.76 2.74
C ILE A 27 -2.83 -5.21 3.23
N LEU A 28 -3.85 -5.15 2.38
CA LEU A 28 -5.20 -5.59 2.73
C LEU A 28 -5.24 -7.07 3.11
N GLN A 29 -4.65 -7.95 2.28
CA GLN A 29 -4.66 -9.39 2.53
C GLN A 29 -3.86 -9.75 3.77
N GLY A 30 -2.66 -9.18 3.95
CA GLY A 30 -1.86 -9.44 5.14
C GLY A 30 -2.51 -8.91 6.42
N ALA A 31 -3.19 -7.77 6.36
CA ALA A 31 -3.97 -7.25 7.49
C ALA A 31 -5.15 -8.16 7.85
N LYS A 32 -5.84 -8.74 6.85
CA LYS A 32 -6.88 -9.76 7.07
C LYS A 32 -6.31 -11.03 7.71
N ALA A 33 -5.11 -11.43 7.31
CA ALA A 33 -4.38 -12.56 7.87
C ALA A 33 -3.74 -12.29 9.25
N GLY A 34 -3.88 -11.08 9.80
CA GLY A 34 -3.36 -10.72 11.13
C GLY A 34 -1.89 -10.33 11.16
N ILE A 35 -1.25 -10.07 10.02
CA ILE A 35 0.13 -9.60 9.95
C ILE A 35 0.23 -8.19 10.57
N LYS A 36 1.26 -7.97 11.38
CA LYS A 36 1.50 -6.68 12.03
C LYS A 36 1.89 -5.61 11.01
N ARG A 37 1.51 -4.37 11.32
CA ARG A 37 1.76 -3.20 10.47
C ARG A 37 3.25 -3.03 10.11
N ASP A 38 4.13 -3.23 11.08
CA ASP A 38 5.57 -2.99 10.88
C ASP A 38 6.21 -4.06 9.98
N ASP A 39 5.68 -5.29 10.01
CA ASP A 39 6.10 -6.36 9.10
C ASP A 39 5.59 -6.09 7.67
N LEU A 40 4.32 -5.66 7.53
CA LEU A 40 3.76 -5.24 6.24
C LEU A 40 4.54 -4.07 5.62
N ARG A 41 4.94 -3.10 6.44
CA ARG A 41 5.78 -1.98 5.99
C ARG A 41 7.09 -2.48 5.38
N ARG A 42 7.75 -3.45 6.04
CA ARG A 42 9.03 -4.03 5.57
C ARG A 42 8.86 -4.85 4.29
N ILE A 43 7.82 -5.69 4.23
CA ILE A 43 7.54 -6.54 3.05
C ILE A 43 7.24 -5.69 1.82
N VAL A 44 6.35 -4.71 1.96
CA VAL A 44 5.82 -3.93 0.84
C VAL A 44 6.72 -2.74 0.51
N SER A 45 7.66 -2.40 1.40
CA SER A 45 8.60 -1.29 1.26
C SER A 45 7.91 0.05 1.00
N VAL A 46 6.85 0.34 1.77
CA VAL A 46 6.10 1.60 1.70
C VAL A 46 6.13 2.35 3.03
N ASP A 47 5.76 3.63 3.01
CA ASP A 47 5.66 4.43 4.22
C ASP A 47 4.57 3.94 5.20
N THR A 48 4.81 4.13 6.50
CA THR A 48 3.90 3.72 7.57
C THR A 48 2.52 4.36 7.45
N ASN A 49 2.42 5.60 6.94
CA ASN A 49 1.12 6.26 6.77
C ASN A 49 0.26 5.54 5.74
N ARG A 50 0.88 5.02 4.68
CA ARG A 50 0.19 4.27 3.63
C ARG A 50 -0.34 2.95 4.16
N VAL A 51 0.49 2.18 4.88
CA VAL A 51 0.05 0.94 5.53
C VAL A 51 -1.12 1.20 6.48
N SER A 52 -1.01 2.24 7.32
CA SER A 52 -2.06 2.61 8.28
C SER A 52 -3.38 2.97 7.59
N ARG A 53 -3.32 3.73 6.50
CA ARG A 53 -4.50 4.12 5.71
C ARG A 53 -5.22 2.89 5.14
N VAL A 54 -4.48 1.98 4.52
CA VAL A 54 -5.05 0.77 3.91
C VAL A 54 -5.62 -0.18 4.97
N MET A 55 -4.88 -0.42 6.05
CA MET A 55 -5.35 -1.28 7.16
C MET A 55 -6.62 -0.76 7.86
N LYS A 56 -6.84 0.57 7.87
CA LYS A 56 -8.06 1.17 8.43
C LYS A 56 -9.33 0.63 7.76
N HIS A 57 -9.28 0.35 6.45
CA HIS A 57 -10.42 -0.21 5.72
C HIS A 57 -10.77 -1.62 6.20
N VAL A 58 -9.78 -2.44 6.56
CA VAL A 58 -10.01 -3.79 7.12
C VAL A 58 -10.64 -3.71 8.50
N ARG A 59 -10.18 -2.78 9.36
CA ARG A 59 -10.77 -2.59 10.70
C ARG A 59 -12.22 -2.12 10.63
N ARG A 60 -12.51 -1.16 9.75
CA ARG A 60 -13.87 -0.67 9.54
C ARG A 60 -14.80 -1.78 9.05
N ALA A 61 -14.35 -2.59 8.09
CA ALA A 61 -15.13 -3.70 7.57
C ALA A 61 -15.42 -4.79 8.63
N LYS A 62 -14.53 -4.99 9.62
CA LYS A 62 -14.81 -5.90 10.75
C LYS A 62 -15.88 -5.33 11.68
N ASN A 63 -15.80 -4.04 12.00
CA ASN A 63 -16.73 -3.38 12.92
C ASN A 63 -18.13 -3.14 12.33
N GLU A 64 -18.31 -3.22 11.01
CA GLU A 64 -19.63 -3.10 10.35
C GLU A 64 -20.35 -4.45 10.24
N VAL A 65 -19.69 -5.57 10.58
CA VAL A 65 -20.23 -6.94 10.48
C VAL A 65 -20.53 -7.55 11.86
N GLU A 66 -20.00 -6.95 12.94
CA GLU A 66 -20.43 -7.18 14.33
C GLU A 66 -21.56 -6.21 14.74
#